data_AF-A0AAV0FK46-F1
#
_entry.id   AF-A0AAV0FK46-F1
#
_cell.length_a   1.000
_cell.length_b   1.000
_cell.length_c   1.000
_cell.angle_alpha   90.00
_cell.angle_beta   90.00
_cell.angle_gamma   90.00
#
_symmetry.space_group_name_H-M   'P 1'
#
loop_
_entity.id
_entity.type
_entity.pdbx_description
1 polymer ?
#
loop_
_entity_poly.entity_id
_entity_poly.type
_entity_poly.pdbx_seq_one_letter_code
_entity_poly.pdbx_strand_id
1 'polypeptide(L)'
;MGERYSFNPSLHWNPEVEDYFTKAYGAQHFARISTSLARPSSYSCIRVNTLKSTSDNVIVKLLKILRERGQEGDTIHSSNTDSGNFPEAIVESKGSSKRTSLDTESISKCPFPGLDYVIFIKGSGPHAIEYEQEKGKPLKEVIVSRKCAEAVLRGAQVFVPGVLACSAHVEKGDVVSVSVAVEQPDSEGGWGIGMTRGTVLQGSQTDPLYCERSGLYIGQGTTMLSRAGIFRVPRGVAVHMHNRVYELSSFNDLLEGEIFLQNLPSIVAAHALDPQPGERILDMCAAPGGKTTAIAILMKDQGEIIAADRSHNKVLLLNLAGA
;
A
#
# COMPACT_ATOMS: atom_id res chain seq x y z
N MET A 1 -2.25 -8.28 27.53
CA MET A 1 -1.25 -8.91 26.63
C MET A 1 -1.58 -8.66 25.15
N GLY A 2 -2.17 -7.50 24.77
CA GLY A 2 -2.76 -7.28 23.44
C GLY A 2 -2.53 -5.90 22.80
N GLU A 3 -1.60 -5.07 23.30
CA GLU A 3 -1.41 -3.71 22.75
C GLU A 3 -0.32 -3.60 21.68
N ARG A 4 0.69 -4.49 21.71
CA ARG A 4 1.87 -4.37 20.84
C ARG A 4 1.55 -4.53 19.35
N TYR A 5 0.76 -5.56 19.01
CA TYR A 5 0.33 -5.85 17.64
C TYR A 5 -1.01 -5.16 17.34
N SER A 6 -1.02 -3.84 17.53
CA SER A 6 -2.16 -2.99 17.19
C SER A 6 -1.76 -1.97 16.11
N PHE A 7 -2.76 -1.39 15.46
CA PHE A 7 -2.56 -0.29 14.52
C PHE A 7 -3.23 0.97 15.06
N ASN A 8 -2.43 1.83 15.65
CA ASN A 8 -2.85 3.15 16.13
C ASN A 8 -1.70 4.16 15.98
N PRO A 9 -1.29 4.46 14.73
CA PRO A 9 -0.19 5.38 14.49
C PRO A 9 -0.55 6.79 14.96
N SER A 10 0.46 7.45 15.54
CA SER A 10 0.41 8.86 15.91
C SER A 10 1.53 9.62 15.22
N LEU A 11 1.24 10.83 14.76
CA LEU A 11 2.24 11.73 14.20
C LEU A 11 2.79 12.62 15.31
N HIS A 12 4.11 12.61 15.42
CA HIS A 12 4.84 13.53 16.28
C HIS A 12 5.42 14.63 15.40
N TRP A 13 5.07 15.87 15.71
CA TRP A 13 5.50 17.03 14.95
C TRP A 13 6.68 17.69 15.64
N ASN A 14 7.54 18.36 14.87
CA ASN A 14 8.45 19.33 15.46
C ASN A 14 7.60 20.44 16.11
N PRO A 15 7.92 20.89 17.35
CA PRO A 15 7.10 21.88 18.06
C PRO A 15 6.87 23.18 17.30
N GLU A 16 7.85 23.67 16.53
CA GLU A 16 7.71 24.89 15.71
C GLU A 16 6.74 24.68 14.54
N VAL A 17 6.76 23.47 13.95
CA VAL A 17 5.85 23.08 12.86
C VAL A 17 4.42 22.92 13.39
N GLU A 18 4.26 22.32 14.56
CA GLU A 18 2.97 22.19 15.24
C GLU A 18 2.38 23.55 15.60
N ASP A 19 3.17 24.46 16.19
CA ASP A 19 2.73 25.82 16.49
C ASP A 19 2.31 26.58 15.23
N TYR A 20 3.12 26.49 14.16
CA TYR A 20 2.81 27.11 12.87
C TYR A 20 1.45 26.64 12.32
N PHE A 21 1.23 25.32 12.24
CA PHE A 21 -0.03 24.79 11.72
C PHE A 21 -1.21 25.01 12.67
N THR A 22 -0.97 25.00 13.97
CA THR A 22 -2.00 25.31 14.97
C THR A 22 -2.48 26.75 14.83
N LYS A 23 -1.57 27.70 14.57
CA LYS A 23 -1.93 29.10 14.27
C LYS A 23 -2.63 29.26 12.93
N ALA A 24 -2.18 28.56 11.89
CA ALA A 24 -2.73 28.66 10.54
C ALA A 24 -4.14 28.07 10.40
N TYR A 25 -4.38 26.92 11.02
CA TYR A 25 -5.62 26.13 10.85
C TYR A 25 -6.52 26.13 12.09
N GLY A 26 -6.01 26.51 13.26
CA GLY A 26 -6.65 26.32 14.55
C GLY A 26 -6.42 24.90 15.10
N ALA A 27 -6.23 24.81 16.43
CA ALA A 27 -5.86 23.56 17.11
C ALA A 27 -6.79 22.37 16.80
N GLN A 28 -8.10 22.59 16.82
CA GLN A 28 -9.07 21.52 16.56
C GLN A 28 -9.04 21.03 15.11
N HIS A 29 -8.85 21.92 14.14
CA HIS A 29 -8.80 21.52 12.73
C HIS A 29 -7.49 20.79 12.43
N PHE A 30 -6.36 21.33 12.92
CA PHE A 30 -5.05 20.71 12.77
C PHE A 30 -5.00 19.32 13.41
N ALA A 31 -5.59 19.12 14.59
CA ALA A 31 -5.68 17.80 15.23
C ALA A 31 -6.40 16.76 14.35
N ARG A 32 -7.48 17.17 13.65
CA ARG A 32 -8.17 16.29 12.68
C ARG A 32 -7.29 15.97 11.48
N ILE A 33 -6.60 16.97 10.91
CA ILE A 33 -5.64 16.77 9.81
C ILE A 33 -4.54 15.78 10.22
N SER A 34 -3.92 15.97 11.38
CA SER A 34 -2.87 15.10 11.92
C SER A 34 -3.38 13.66 12.08
N THR A 35 -4.58 13.48 12.63
CA THR A 35 -5.22 12.16 12.79
C THR A 35 -5.48 11.47 11.45
N SER A 36 -5.90 12.23 10.42
CA SER A 36 -6.13 11.70 9.08
C SER A 36 -4.83 11.38 8.33
N LEU A 37 -3.78 12.19 8.48
CA LEU A 37 -2.47 11.95 7.85
C LEU A 37 -1.77 10.69 8.37
N ALA A 38 -2.06 10.28 9.60
CA ALA A 38 -1.53 9.03 10.18
C ALA A 38 -2.12 7.76 9.53
N ARG A 39 -3.17 7.89 8.69
CA ARG A 39 -3.92 6.75 8.14
C ARG A 39 -3.96 6.81 6.60
N PRO A 40 -3.83 5.65 5.91
CA PRO A 40 -3.96 5.61 4.47
C PRO A 40 -5.42 5.84 4.04
N SER A 41 -5.61 6.29 2.80
CA SER A 41 -6.92 6.28 2.14
C SER A 41 -7.36 4.84 1.88
N SER A 42 -8.61 4.51 2.25
CA SER A 42 -9.26 3.24 1.90
C SER A 42 -9.65 3.14 0.42
N TYR A 43 -9.32 4.14 -0.39
CA TYR A 43 -9.51 4.13 -1.84
C TYR A 43 -8.17 4.13 -2.57
N SER A 44 -8.08 3.24 -3.56
CA SER A 44 -7.08 3.30 -4.63
C SER A 44 -7.63 4.17 -5.75
N CYS A 45 -6.88 5.21 -6.11
CA CYS A 45 -7.23 6.12 -7.20
C CYS A 45 -6.37 5.79 -8.42
N ILE A 46 -7.03 5.55 -9.54
CA ILE A 46 -6.44 5.09 -10.79
C ILE A 46 -6.81 6.09 -11.88
N ARG A 47 -5.79 6.56 -12.60
CA ARG A 47 -5.98 7.26 -13.87
C ARG A 47 -5.92 6.25 -15.01
N VAL A 48 -6.92 6.28 -15.89
CA VAL A 48 -6.96 5.46 -17.11
C VAL A 48 -6.22 6.20 -18.21
N ASN A 49 -5.39 5.46 -18.95
CA ASN A 49 -4.78 5.93 -20.18
C ASN A 49 -5.79 5.83 -21.33
N THR A 50 -6.49 6.94 -21.61
CA THR A 50 -7.52 6.98 -22.65
C THR A 50 -6.99 6.90 -24.08
N LEU A 51 -5.66 6.97 -24.27
CA LEU A 51 -5.02 6.67 -25.57
C LEU A 51 -5.01 5.15 -25.85
N LYS A 52 -5.08 4.32 -24.81
CA LYS A 52 -5.00 2.85 -24.93
C LYS A 52 -6.31 2.13 -24.64
N SER A 53 -7.13 2.65 -23.71
CA SER A 53 -8.31 1.95 -23.22
C SER A 53 -9.36 2.92 -22.69
N THR A 54 -10.63 2.50 -22.64
CA THR A 54 -11.70 3.27 -22.01
C THR A 54 -11.82 2.91 -20.53
N SER A 55 -12.37 3.82 -19.73
CA SER A 55 -12.66 3.53 -18.31
C SER A 55 -13.53 2.29 -18.13
N ASP A 56 -14.52 2.07 -18.99
CA ASP A 56 -15.42 0.91 -18.90
C ASP A 56 -14.69 -0.40 -19.19
N ASN A 57 -13.82 -0.43 -20.22
CA ASN A 57 -13.02 -1.60 -20.53
C ASN A 57 -12.04 -1.93 -19.39
N VAL A 58 -11.41 -0.91 -18.80
CA VAL A 58 -10.54 -1.09 -17.64
C VAL A 58 -11.32 -1.64 -16.44
N ILE A 59 -12.52 -1.11 -16.14
CA ILE A 59 -13.39 -1.63 -15.07
C ILE A 59 -13.71 -3.11 -15.30
N VAL A 60 -14.11 -3.50 -16.51
CA VAL A 60 -14.41 -4.91 -16.83
C VAL A 60 -13.20 -5.82 -16.62
N LYS A 61 -12.01 -5.40 -17.09
CA LYS A 61 -10.76 -6.14 -16.90
C LYS A 61 -10.41 -6.28 -15.41
N LEU A 62 -10.51 -5.19 -14.64
CA LEU A 62 -10.24 -5.19 -13.20
C LEU A 62 -11.21 -6.11 -12.44
N LEU A 63 -12.51 -6.04 -12.73
CA LEU A 63 -13.51 -6.92 -12.11
C LEU A 63 -13.25 -8.40 -12.41
N LYS A 64 -12.75 -8.73 -13.61
CA LYS A 64 -12.34 -10.11 -13.94
C LYS A 64 -11.17 -10.54 -13.07
N ILE A 65 -10.12 -9.73 -12.99
CA ILE A 65 -8.89 -10.06 -12.27
C ILE A 65 -9.13 -10.14 -10.75
N LEU A 66 -9.96 -9.25 -10.20
CA LEU A 66 -10.32 -9.29 -8.78
C LEU A 66 -11.15 -10.53 -8.42
N ARG A 67 -12.00 -11.02 -9.34
CA ARG A 67 -12.75 -12.28 -9.14
C ARG A 67 -11.83 -13.50 -9.18
N GLU A 68 -10.91 -13.57 -10.14
CA GLU A 68 -9.94 -14.66 -10.26
C GLU A 68 -9.06 -14.77 -9.00
N ARG A 69 -8.56 -13.63 -8.49
CA ARG A 69 -7.78 -13.59 -7.25
C ARG A 69 -8.57 -13.96 -6.00
N GLY A 70 -9.87 -13.65 -5.97
CA GLY A 70 -10.75 -14.07 -4.88
C GLY A 70 -10.92 -15.59 -4.81
N GLN A 71 -10.94 -16.27 -5.96
CA GLN A 71 -11.10 -17.72 -6.05
C GLN A 71 -9.82 -18.49 -5.69
N GLU A 72 -8.64 -17.96 -6.04
CA GLU A 72 -7.35 -18.56 -5.64
C GLU A 72 -7.12 -18.53 -4.11
N GLY A 73 -7.65 -17.52 -3.42
CA GLY A 73 -7.55 -17.40 -1.95
C GLY A 73 -8.36 -18.46 -1.19
N ASP A 74 -9.52 -18.87 -1.71
CA ASP A 74 -10.38 -19.88 -1.06
C ASP A 74 -9.90 -21.33 -1.31
N THR A 75 -9.17 -21.57 -2.41
CA THR A 75 -8.75 -22.94 -2.80
C THR A 75 -7.60 -23.48 -1.94
N ILE A 76 -6.85 -22.60 -1.25
CA ILE A 76 -5.74 -23.00 -0.36
C ILE A 76 -6.25 -23.55 0.99
N HIS A 77 -7.54 -23.35 1.32
CA HIS A 77 -8.14 -23.83 2.57
C HIS A 77 -8.93 -25.15 2.46
N SER A 78 -8.93 -25.82 1.30
CA SER A 78 -9.60 -27.11 1.13
C SER A 78 -8.68 -28.16 0.50
N SER A 79 -7.63 -28.57 1.21
CA SER A 79 -7.07 -29.91 1.02
C SER A 79 -6.41 -30.39 2.30
N ASN A 80 -7.18 -31.14 3.10
CA ASN A 80 -6.76 -32.33 3.84
C ASN A 80 -7.87 -32.77 4.80
N THR A 81 -8.69 -33.74 4.38
CA THR A 81 -8.99 -34.96 5.16
C THR A 81 -9.83 -35.89 4.31
N ASP A 82 -9.29 -37.07 4.07
CA ASP A 82 -9.97 -38.19 3.41
C ASP A 82 -10.68 -39.08 4.44
N SER A 83 -11.78 -39.68 4.00
CA SER A 83 -12.48 -40.88 4.49
C SER A 83 -13.41 -40.80 5.72
N GLY A 84 -14.70 -41.11 5.49
CA GLY A 84 -15.68 -41.51 6.50
C GLY A 84 -17.14 -41.40 6.05
N ASN A 85 -17.67 -42.44 5.40
CA ASN A 85 -19.10 -42.66 5.09
C ASN A 85 -20.01 -42.50 6.33
N PHE A 86 -21.19 -41.86 6.21
CA PHE A 86 -22.53 -42.32 6.67
C PHE A 86 -23.64 -41.29 6.27
N PRO A 87 -24.93 -41.69 6.12
CA PRO A 87 -25.91 -41.02 5.26
C PRO A 87 -26.82 -39.97 5.91
N GLU A 88 -27.43 -39.18 5.01
CA GLU A 88 -28.54 -38.22 5.11
C GLU A 88 -29.34 -38.09 6.43
N ALA A 89 -29.38 -36.86 6.96
CA ALA A 89 -30.57 -36.27 7.55
C ALA A 89 -30.57 -34.74 7.37
N ILE A 90 -31.57 -34.25 6.65
CA ILE A 90 -31.92 -32.83 6.50
C ILE A 90 -32.62 -32.38 7.79
N VAL A 91 -32.08 -31.39 8.53
CA VAL A 91 -32.86 -30.31 9.18
C VAL A 91 -31.94 -29.11 9.44
N GLU A 92 -32.42 -27.97 8.94
CA GLU A 92 -32.05 -26.56 9.08
C GLU A 92 -31.17 -26.13 10.27
N SER A 93 -30.11 -25.38 9.96
CA SER A 93 -29.56 -24.38 10.88
C SER A 93 -29.33 -23.05 10.15
N LYS A 94 -29.96 -22.02 10.71
CA LYS A 94 -29.90 -20.61 10.30
C LYS A 94 -28.54 -20.01 10.65
N GLY A 95 -28.06 -19.14 9.77
CA GLY A 95 -27.15 -18.05 10.14
C GLY A 95 -25.66 -18.29 9.89
N SER A 96 -25.27 -18.46 8.63
CA SER A 96 -23.92 -18.15 8.18
C SER A 96 -24.02 -17.09 7.09
N SER A 97 -23.54 -15.89 7.38
CA SER A 97 -23.52 -14.77 6.44
C SER A 97 -22.58 -15.13 5.30
N LYS A 98 -23.18 -15.52 4.16
CA LYS A 98 -22.51 -15.82 2.91
C LYS A 98 -21.56 -14.68 2.52
N ARG A 99 -20.25 -14.97 2.40
CA ARG A 99 -19.30 -14.16 1.61
C ARG A 99 -19.55 -14.38 0.11
N THR A 100 -20.75 -14.06 -0.36
CA THR A 100 -21.11 -14.11 -1.79
C THR A 100 -21.65 -12.74 -2.22
N SER A 101 -20.74 -11.77 -2.32
CA SER A 101 -20.94 -10.48 -2.99
C SER A 101 -19.62 -9.71 -3.08
N LEU A 102 -18.67 -10.19 -3.90
CA LEU A 102 -17.67 -9.27 -4.49
C LEU A 102 -18.40 -8.48 -5.59
N ASP A 103 -19.31 -7.61 -5.13
CA ASP A 103 -20.18 -6.85 -5.99
C ASP A 103 -19.37 -5.76 -6.72
N THR A 104 -19.85 -5.45 -7.91
CA THR A 104 -19.53 -4.25 -8.70
C THR A 104 -19.50 -2.93 -7.91
N GLU A 105 -19.96 -2.91 -6.66
CA GLU A 105 -19.92 -1.76 -5.73
C GLU A 105 -18.51 -1.33 -5.29
N SER A 106 -17.49 -2.17 -5.47
CA SER A 106 -16.11 -1.83 -5.07
C SER A 106 -15.40 -0.90 -6.05
N ILE A 107 -15.85 -0.80 -7.30
CA ILE A 107 -15.24 0.04 -8.33
C ILE A 107 -16.22 1.12 -8.79
N SER A 108 -15.79 2.37 -8.77
CA SER A 108 -16.61 3.50 -9.22
C SER A 108 -15.80 4.46 -10.08
N LYS A 109 -16.46 5.10 -11.05
CA LYS A 109 -15.86 6.25 -11.76
C LYS A 109 -15.90 7.47 -10.86
N CYS A 110 -15.00 8.41 -11.12
CA CYS A 110 -15.04 9.71 -10.48
C CYS A 110 -16.34 10.46 -10.84
N PRO A 111 -17.09 10.98 -9.87
CA PRO A 111 -18.40 11.61 -10.12
C PRO A 111 -18.28 13.04 -10.67
N PHE A 112 -17.07 13.60 -10.70
CA PHE A 112 -16.84 14.96 -11.19
C PHE A 112 -16.84 14.99 -12.73
N PRO A 113 -17.61 15.89 -13.37
CA PRO A 113 -17.64 16.03 -14.83
C PRO A 113 -16.24 16.23 -15.40
N GLY A 114 -15.95 15.58 -16.53
CA GLY A 114 -14.65 15.68 -17.19
C GLY A 114 -13.56 14.77 -16.60
N LEU A 115 -13.85 14.03 -15.52
CA LEU A 115 -12.92 13.08 -14.90
C LEU A 115 -13.37 11.62 -15.04
N ASP A 116 -14.15 11.30 -16.08
CA ASP A 116 -14.68 9.94 -16.32
C ASP A 116 -13.58 8.88 -16.52
N TYR A 117 -12.36 9.32 -16.85
CA TYR A 117 -11.16 8.49 -16.96
C TYR A 117 -10.46 8.21 -15.61
N VAL A 118 -11.06 8.62 -14.49
CA VAL A 118 -10.57 8.34 -13.14
C VAL A 118 -11.45 7.30 -12.48
N ILE A 119 -10.83 6.24 -11.96
CA ILE A 119 -11.51 5.12 -11.31
C ILE A 119 -11.04 5.03 -9.86
N PHE A 120 -11.98 4.77 -8.96
CA PHE A 120 -11.74 4.45 -7.56
C PHE A 120 -12.03 2.98 -7.29
N ILE A 121 -11.12 2.32 -6.59
CA ILE A 121 -11.36 1.00 -6.01
C ILE A 121 -11.38 1.15 -4.50
N LYS A 122 -12.53 0.81 -3.89
CA LYS A 122 -12.74 0.83 -2.45
C LYS A 122 -12.17 -0.44 -1.83
N GLY A 123 -11.18 -0.26 -0.96
CA GLY A 123 -10.71 -1.28 -0.02
C GLY A 123 -11.42 -1.19 1.32
N SER A 124 -10.90 -1.90 2.32
CA SER A 124 -11.43 -1.93 3.68
C SER A 124 -10.33 -1.77 4.72
N GLY A 125 -10.69 -1.41 5.95
CA GLY A 125 -9.77 -1.19 7.07
C GLY A 125 -10.00 0.16 7.78
N PRO A 126 -9.36 0.37 8.95
CA PRO A 126 -8.41 -0.54 9.60
C PRO A 126 -9.11 -1.75 10.25
N HIS A 127 -8.55 -2.94 10.05
CA HIS A 127 -9.00 -4.19 10.66
C HIS A 127 -8.18 -4.52 11.89
N ALA A 128 -8.83 -5.05 12.93
CA ALA A 128 -8.14 -5.65 14.05
C ALA A 128 -7.59 -7.01 13.62
N ILE A 129 -6.27 -7.19 13.72
CA ILE A 129 -5.62 -8.45 13.38
C ILE A 129 -5.04 -9.05 14.64
N GLU A 130 -5.56 -10.21 15.02
CA GLU A 130 -4.98 -11.01 16.07
C GLU A 130 -3.80 -11.80 15.50
N TYR A 131 -2.62 -11.60 16.09
CA TYR A 131 -1.46 -12.45 15.84
C TYR A 131 -1.37 -13.46 16.97
N GLU A 132 -1.96 -14.62 16.75
CA GLU A 132 -1.97 -15.70 17.73
C GLU A 132 -0.57 -16.28 17.93
N GLN A 133 -0.15 -16.37 19.18
CA GLN A 133 1.05 -17.10 19.56
C GLN A 133 0.75 -18.60 19.51
N GLU A 134 1.34 -19.32 18.54
CA GLU A 134 1.45 -20.78 18.68
C GLU A 134 2.22 -21.09 19.98
N LYS A 135 1.58 -21.82 20.90
CA LYS A 135 2.18 -22.19 22.19
C LYS A 135 3.54 -22.86 21.96
N GLY A 136 4.61 -22.21 22.41
CA GLY A 136 5.98 -22.73 22.39
C GLY A 136 6.86 -22.28 21.22
N LYS A 137 6.37 -21.47 20.27
CA LYS A 137 7.23 -20.87 19.23
C LYS A 137 7.44 -19.37 19.46
N PRO A 138 8.68 -18.86 19.33
CA PRO A 138 8.95 -17.43 19.40
C PRO A 138 8.31 -16.70 18.21
N LEU A 139 7.69 -15.56 18.46
CA LEU A 139 7.11 -14.71 17.43
C LEU A 139 8.20 -14.22 16.48
N LYS A 140 8.00 -14.43 15.19
CA LYS A 140 8.90 -13.90 14.16
C LYS A 140 8.38 -12.55 13.68
N GLU A 141 9.28 -11.60 13.60
CA GLU A 141 8.97 -10.21 13.25
C GLU A 141 9.85 -9.77 12.09
N VAL A 142 9.27 -8.98 11.20
CA VAL A 142 9.94 -8.26 10.13
C VAL A 142 9.61 -6.78 10.29
N ILE A 143 10.65 -5.96 10.33
CA ILE A 143 10.51 -4.51 10.43
C ILE A 143 10.84 -3.89 9.09
N VAL A 144 9.92 -3.08 8.59
CA VAL A 144 10.04 -2.42 7.30
C VAL A 144 10.20 -0.91 7.46
N SER A 145 10.78 -0.27 6.45
CA SER A 145 10.84 1.19 6.37
C SER A 145 9.44 1.80 6.27
N ARG A 146 9.29 3.07 6.68
CA ARG A 146 8.04 3.83 6.56
C ARG A 146 7.47 3.83 5.14
N LYS A 147 8.31 4.06 4.12
CA LYS A 147 7.89 4.04 2.70
C LYS A 147 7.38 2.66 2.27
N CYS A 148 8.01 1.59 2.74
CA CYS A 148 7.53 0.24 2.48
C CYS A 148 6.20 -0.02 3.18
N ALA A 149 6.04 0.42 4.42
CA ALA A 149 4.79 0.30 5.16
C ALA A 149 3.63 1.03 4.47
N GLU A 150 3.85 2.27 4.01
CA GLU A 150 2.85 3.03 3.25
C GLU A 150 2.39 2.27 1.99
N ALA A 151 3.33 1.64 1.26
CA ALA A 151 3.00 0.81 0.10
C ALA A 151 2.22 -0.46 0.50
N VAL A 152 2.60 -1.13 1.58
CA VAL A 152 1.93 -2.34 2.09
C VAL A 152 0.52 -2.04 2.56
N LEU A 153 0.31 -0.92 3.27
CA LEU A 153 -1.00 -0.40 3.66
C LEU A 153 -1.87 -0.02 2.44
N ARG A 154 -1.26 0.13 1.26
CA ARG A 154 -1.91 0.37 -0.03
C ARG A 154 -2.00 -0.90 -0.90
N GLY A 155 -1.75 -2.08 -0.34
CA GLY A 155 -1.92 -3.38 -1.00
C GLY A 155 -0.64 -4.02 -1.54
N ALA A 156 0.53 -3.36 -1.45
CA ALA A 156 1.78 -3.92 -1.98
C ALA A 156 2.34 -5.08 -1.15
N GLN A 157 3.16 -5.94 -1.76
CA GLN A 157 3.94 -6.93 -1.00
C GLN A 157 5.15 -6.26 -0.32
N VAL A 158 5.76 -6.93 0.66
CA VAL A 158 7.02 -6.45 1.23
C VAL A 158 8.15 -6.90 0.32
N PHE A 159 8.81 -5.95 -0.33
CA PHE A 159 9.98 -6.23 -1.16
C PHE A 159 11.27 -6.10 -0.34
N VAL A 160 12.29 -6.85 -0.76
CA VAL A 160 13.61 -6.93 -0.11
C VAL A 160 14.22 -5.57 0.27
N PRO A 161 14.24 -4.54 -0.60
CA PRO A 161 14.82 -3.24 -0.25
C PRO A 161 14.09 -2.53 0.90
N GLY A 162 12.82 -2.87 1.14
CA GLY A 162 11.98 -2.27 2.17
C GLY A 162 12.21 -2.83 3.57
N VAL A 163 12.86 -3.99 3.70
CA VAL A 163 13.13 -4.67 4.97
C VAL A 163 14.37 -4.09 5.65
N LEU A 164 14.21 -3.68 6.91
CA LEU A 164 15.28 -3.11 7.74
C LEU A 164 15.79 -4.11 8.78
N ALA A 165 14.91 -4.89 9.41
CA ALA A 165 15.29 -5.89 10.40
C ALA A 165 14.36 -7.10 10.36
N CYS A 166 14.84 -8.23 10.84
CA CYS A 166 13.98 -9.38 11.11
C CYS A 166 14.56 -10.27 12.22
N SER A 167 13.72 -11.16 12.75
CA SER A 167 14.15 -12.15 13.74
C SER A 167 15.29 -13.05 13.23
N ALA A 168 16.15 -13.50 14.14
CA ALA A 168 17.37 -14.26 13.81
C ALA A 168 17.13 -15.53 12.96
N HIS A 169 16.06 -16.26 13.26
CA HIS A 169 15.75 -17.57 12.67
C HIS A 169 14.59 -17.53 11.68
N VAL A 170 14.48 -16.43 10.92
CA VAL A 170 13.53 -16.35 9.80
C VAL A 170 14.02 -17.20 8.63
N GLU A 171 13.23 -18.18 8.27
CA GLU A 171 13.36 -19.09 7.14
C GLU A 171 12.20 -18.89 6.17
N LYS A 172 12.43 -19.23 4.90
CA LYS A 172 11.37 -19.19 3.87
C LYS A 172 10.19 -20.06 4.32
N GLY A 173 8.98 -19.51 4.23
CA GLY A 173 7.73 -20.18 4.61
C GLY A 173 7.26 -19.83 6.02
N ASP A 174 8.07 -19.12 6.82
CA ASP A 174 7.63 -18.66 8.13
C ASP A 174 6.53 -17.60 8.02
N VAL A 175 5.53 -17.72 8.87
CA VAL A 175 4.55 -16.67 9.14
C VAL A 175 5.17 -15.64 10.08
N VAL A 176 5.16 -14.38 9.67
CA VAL A 176 5.78 -13.27 10.42
C VAL A 176 4.81 -12.13 10.63
N SER A 177 4.95 -11.47 11.78
CA SER A 177 4.39 -10.14 11.99
C SER A 177 5.21 -9.10 11.22
N VAL A 178 4.53 -8.09 10.67
CA VAL A 178 5.18 -6.98 9.98
C VAL A 178 4.82 -5.67 10.65
N SER A 179 5.84 -4.96 11.12
CA SER A 179 5.70 -3.67 11.81
C SER A 179 6.59 -2.61 11.15
N VAL A 180 6.29 -1.34 11.40
CA VAL A 180 7.04 -0.21 10.84
C VAL A 180 8.20 0.18 11.75
N ALA A 181 9.33 0.55 11.17
CA ALA A 181 10.42 1.18 11.91
C ALA A 181 10.03 2.60 12.34
N VAL A 182 10.38 2.98 13.57
CA VAL A 182 10.05 4.29 14.14
C VAL A 182 11.16 5.27 13.80
N GLU A 183 10.81 6.44 13.26
CA GLU A 183 11.73 7.57 13.17
C GLU A 183 11.76 8.27 14.54
N GLN A 184 12.96 8.48 15.08
CA GLN A 184 13.22 9.12 16.36
C GLN A 184 13.95 10.45 16.14
N PRO A 185 13.68 11.48 16.96
CA PRO A 185 14.48 12.70 16.92
C PRO A 185 15.93 12.39 17.30
N ASP A 186 16.88 12.91 16.55
CA ASP A 186 18.29 12.85 16.90
C ASP A 186 18.73 14.07 17.72
N SER A 187 19.95 14.03 18.25
CA SER A 187 20.53 15.10 19.08
C SER A 187 20.79 16.40 18.31
N GLU A 188 20.77 16.38 16.97
CA GLU A 188 20.98 17.53 16.10
C GLU A 188 19.66 18.13 15.59
N GLY A 189 18.50 17.66 16.09
CA GLY A 189 17.18 18.12 15.68
C GLY A 189 16.67 17.50 14.37
N GLY A 190 17.40 16.54 13.83
CA GLY A 190 16.99 15.69 12.72
C GLY A 190 16.14 14.50 13.19
N TRP A 191 15.78 13.63 12.24
CA TRP A 191 15.03 12.41 12.50
C TRP A 191 15.75 11.21 11.89
N GLY A 192 15.94 10.15 12.68
CA GLY A 192 16.63 8.94 12.27
C GLY A 192 15.89 7.68 12.72
N ILE A 193 16.00 6.59 11.97
CA ILE A 193 15.27 5.34 12.23
C ILE A 193 15.82 4.58 13.47
N GLY A 194 16.95 5.02 14.04
CA GLY A 194 17.58 4.37 15.20
C GLY A 194 17.99 2.91 14.99
N MET A 195 17.88 2.39 13.76
CA MET A 195 18.14 1.00 13.41
C MET A 195 18.77 0.89 12.03
N THR A 196 19.82 0.06 11.92
CA THR A 196 20.51 -0.18 10.65
C THR A 196 19.90 -1.35 9.90
N ARG A 197 19.97 -1.32 8.57
CA ARG A 197 19.51 -2.43 7.73
C ARG A 197 20.33 -3.69 8.05
N GLY A 198 19.63 -4.79 8.35
CA GLY A 198 20.24 -6.04 8.78
C GLY A 198 20.30 -6.20 10.30
N THR A 199 19.63 -5.35 11.09
CA THR A 199 19.49 -5.56 12.54
C THR A 199 18.79 -6.90 12.81
N VAL A 200 19.26 -7.63 13.83
CA VAL A 200 18.69 -8.91 14.26
C VAL A 200 17.77 -8.66 15.44
N LEU A 201 16.55 -9.20 15.37
CA LEU A 201 15.58 -9.13 16.47
C LEU A 201 15.53 -10.45 17.23
N GLN A 202 15.42 -10.38 18.54
CA GLN A 202 15.24 -11.52 19.43
C GLN A 202 13.77 -11.77 19.78
N GLY A 203 12.87 -10.84 19.43
CA GLY A 203 11.45 -10.91 19.74
C GLY A 203 11.15 -10.62 21.22
N SER A 204 12.02 -9.85 21.88
CA SER A 204 11.94 -9.59 23.31
C SER A 204 12.05 -8.09 23.61
N GLN A 205 11.71 -7.67 24.83
CA GLN A 205 11.75 -6.25 25.24
C GLN A 205 13.14 -5.62 25.13
N THR A 206 14.20 -6.41 24.99
CA THR A 206 15.57 -5.92 24.78
C THR A 206 15.85 -5.51 23.33
N ASP A 207 14.93 -5.80 22.40
CA ASP A 207 15.09 -5.38 21.01
C ASP A 207 15.08 -3.85 20.91
N PRO A 208 15.88 -3.26 20.01
CA PRO A 208 15.89 -1.82 19.79
C PRO A 208 14.47 -1.33 19.55
N LEU A 209 14.06 -0.21 20.15
CA LEU A 209 12.77 0.46 19.91
C LEU A 209 11.53 -0.45 20.08
N TYR A 210 11.60 -1.47 20.95
CA TYR A 210 10.53 -2.46 21.13
C TYR A 210 9.19 -1.83 21.51
N CYS A 211 9.21 -0.91 22.48
CA CYS A 211 8.01 -0.26 23.01
C CYS A 211 7.46 0.80 22.06
N GLU A 212 8.36 1.54 21.41
CA GLU A 212 8.08 2.64 20.49
C GLU A 212 7.40 2.15 19.21
N ARG A 213 7.56 0.87 18.87
CA ARG A 213 6.85 0.22 17.76
C ARG A 213 5.39 -0.16 18.07
N SER A 214 4.95 -0.03 19.32
CA SER A 214 3.56 -0.32 19.68
C SER A 214 2.60 0.56 18.86
N GLY A 215 1.55 -0.05 18.28
CA GLY A 215 0.62 0.68 17.42
C GLY A 215 1.07 0.82 15.95
N LEU A 216 2.25 0.30 15.57
CA LEU A 216 2.79 0.35 14.20
C LEU A 216 2.80 -1.00 13.50
N TYR A 217 1.96 -1.93 13.94
CA TYR A 217 1.80 -3.22 13.31
C TYR A 217 0.86 -3.10 12.10
N ILE A 218 1.28 -3.59 10.93
CA ILE A 218 0.57 -3.38 9.65
C ILE A 218 0.00 -4.67 9.06
N GLY A 219 0.33 -5.84 9.62
CA GLY A 219 -0.25 -7.12 9.24
C GLY A 219 0.71 -8.30 9.33
N GLN A 220 0.29 -9.42 8.77
CA GLN A 220 1.01 -10.69 8.71
C GLN A 220 1.26 -11.11 7.27
N GLY A 221 2.35 -11.84 7.09
CA GLY A 221 2.64 -12.49 5.84
C GLY A 221 3.55 -13.68 5.98
N THR A 222 3.73 -14.39 4.87
CA THR A 222 4.65 -15.52 4.75
C THR A 222 5.94 -15.03 4.11
N THR A 223 7.06 -15.35 4.74
CA THR A 223 8.39 -15.01 4.21
C THR A 223 8.71 -15.83 2.96
N MET A 224 9.22 -15.16 1.94
CA MET A 224 9.56 -15.78 0.65
C MET A 224 11.05 -16.11 0.53
N LEU A 225 11.85 -15.62 1.48
CA LEU A 225 13.29 -15.76 1.57
C LEU A 225 13.66 -15.98 3.04
N SER A 226 14.74 -16.72 3.30
CA SER A 226 15.37 -16.73 4.63
C SER A 226 15.98 -15.38 4.93
N ARG A 227 16.30 -15.13 6.21
CA ARG A 227 17.00 -13.91 6.64
C ARG A 227 18.26 -13.64 5.80
N ALA A 228 19.06 -14.67 5.55
CA ALA A 228 20.27 -14.54 4.74
C ALA A 228 19.94 -14.09 3.31
N GLY A 229 18.85 -14.61 2.73
CA GLY A 229 18.34 -14.17 1.43
C GLY A 229 17.91 -12.70 1.45
N ILE A 230 17.05 -12.32 2.39
CA ILE A 230 16.51 -10.95 2.53
C ILE A 230 17.62 -9.89 2.52
N PHE A 231 18.74 -10.13 3.22
CA PHE A 231 19.79 -9.12 3.33
C PHE A 231 20.94 -9.26 2.32
N ARG A 232 20.96 -10.31 1.49
CA ARG A 232 21.99 -10.52 0.46
C ARG A 232 21.50 -10.22 -0.96
N VAL A 233 20.25 -10.51 -1.28
CA VAL A 233 19.73 -10.26 -2.63
C VAL A 233 19.31 -8.79 -2.80
N PRO A 234 19.43 -8.22 -4.01
CA PRO A 234 19.11 -6.81 -4.22
C PRO A 234 17.61 -6.55 -4.45
N ARG A 235 16.85 -7.57 -4.89
CA ARG A 235 15.44 -7.46 -5.30
C ARG A 235 14.71 -8.77 -5.01
N GLY A 236 13.38 -8.70 -5.05
CA GLY A 236 12.48 -9.83 -4.82
C GLY A 236 11.46 -9.54 -3.73
N VAL A 237 10.44 -10.37 -3.65
CA VAL A 237 9.47 -10.34 -2.55
C VAL A 237 10.16 -10.95 -1.32
N ALA A 238 10.16 -10.23 -0.21
CA ALA A 238 10.66 -10.72 1.08
C ALA A 238 9.52 -11.34 1.90
N VAL A 239 8.35 -10.69 1.92
CA VAL A 239 7.16 -11.20 2.62
C VAL A 239 5.94 -11.06 1.71
N HIS A 240 5.24 -12.17 1.51
CA HIS A 240 3.93 -12.23 0.89
C HIS A 240 2.85 -12.00 1.96
N MET A 241 2.30 -10.79 1.98
CA MET A 241 1.30 -10.33 2.94
C MET A 241 -0.09 -10.85 2.58
N HIS A 242 -0.73 -11.54 3.51
CA HIS A 242 -2.06 -12.14 3.35
C HIS A 242 -3.08 -11.69 4.40
N ASN A 243 -2.67 -11.06 5.51
CA ASN A 243 -3.57 -10.49 6.50
C ASN A 243 -3.11 -9.07 6.84
N ARG A 244 -3.88 -8.05 6.46
CA ARG A 244 -3.44 -6.64 6.48
C ARG A 244 -4.43 -5.77 7.22
N VAL A 245 -3.91 -4.77 7.94
CA VAL A 245 -4.78 -3.81 8.62
C VAL A 245 -5.68 -3.09 7.60
N TYR A 246 -5.14 -2.81 6.41
CA TYR A 246 -5.92 -2.31 5.28
C TYR A 246 -5.88 -3.32 4.14
N GLU A 247 -7.05 -3.74 3.68
CA GLU A 247 -7.21 -4.64 2.54
C GLU A 247 -7.48 -3.80 1.29
N LEU A 248 -6.41 -3.48 0.57
CA LEU A 248 -6.44 -2.87 -0.75
C LEU A 248 -5.83 -3.84 -1.77
N SER A 249 -6.33 -3.79 -3.00
CA SER A 249 -5.81 -4.60 -4.10
C SER A 249 -4.39 -4.20 -4.48
N SER A 250 -3.55 -5.19 -4.81
CA SER A 250 -2.24 -4.93 -5.42
C SER A 250 -2.39 -4.71 -6.93
N PHE A 251 -1.81 -3.62 -7.42
CA PHE A 251 -1.77 -3.24 -8.84
C PHE A 251 -0.39 -3.45 -9.47
N ASN A 252 0.51 -4.15 -8.78
CA ASN A 252 1.82 -4.46 -9.35
C ASN A 252 1.62 -5.32 -10.62
N ASP A 253 2.25 -4.89 -11.72
CA ASP A 253 2.19 -5.53 -13.05
C ASP A 253 0.76 -5.73 -13.61
N LEU A 254 -0.19 -4.90 -13.16
CA LEU A 254 -1.58 -4.99 -13.57
C LEU A 254 -1.90 -3.97 -14.65
N LEU A 255 -2.42 -4.42 -15.80
CA LEU A 255 -2.90 -3.56 -16.89
C LEU A 255 -1.86 -2.48 -17.28
N GLU A 256 -0.60 -2.90 -17.39
CA GLU A 256 0.53 -2.01 -17.64
C GLU A 256 0.28 -1.13 -18.87
N GLY A 257 0.51 0.18 -18.71
CA GLY A 257 0.26 1.18 -19.74
C GLY A 257 -1.21 1.59 -19.92
N GLU A 258 -2.19 0.77 -19.54
CA GLU A 258 -3.62 1.14 -19.55
C GLU A 258 -4.02 1.93 -18.29
N ILE A 259 -3.34 1.69 -17.17
CA ILE A 259 -3.64 2.34 -15.89
C ILE A 259 -2.40 2.95 -15.25
N PHE A 260 -2.63 3.98 -14.43
CA PHE A 260 -1.60 4.59 -13.60
C PHE A 260 -2.16 4.91 -12.22
N LEU A 261 -1.54 4.37 -11.16
CA LEU A 261 -1.91 4.71 -9.78
C LEU A 261 -1.52 6.16 -9.47
N GLN A 262 -2.50 7.01 -9.22
CA GLN A 262 -2.27 8.43 -8.99
C GLN A 262 -3.30 9.00 -8.03
N ASN A 263 -2.87 9.82 -7.08
CA ASN A 263 -3.80 10.50 -6.18
C ASN A 263 -4.65 11.52 -6.94
N LEU A 264 -5.94 11.60 -6.60
CA LEU A 264 -6.92 12.48 -7.25
C LEU A 264 -6.44 13.93 -7.40
N PRO A 265 -5.87 14.61 -6.36
CA PRO A 265 -5.42 15.99 -6.51
C PRO A 265 -4.38 16.20 -7.62
N SER A 266 -3.54 15.19 -7.90
CA SER A 266 -2.57 15.28 -8.99
C SER A 266 -3.22 15.17 -10.37
N ILE A 267 -4.31 14.40 -10.49
CA ILE A 267 -5.09 14.29 -11.73
C ILE A 267 -5.87 15.58 -11.96
N VAL A 268 -6.55 16.07 -10.92
CA VAL A 268 -7.29 17.34 -10.94
C VAL A 268 -6.38 18.49 -11.35
N ALA A 269 -5.13 18.54 -10.86
CA ALA A 269 -4.17 19.58 -11.25
C ALA A 269 -3.88 19.57 -12.76
N ALA A 270 -3.73 18.39 -13.38
CA ALA A 270 -3.53 18.29 -14.83
C ALA A 270 -4.81 18.63 -15.60
N HIS A 271 -5.98 18.26 -15.09
CA HIS A 271 -7.26 18.60 -15.69
C HIS A 271 -7.55 20.11 -15.64
N ALA A 272 -7.24 20.76 -14.51
CA ALA A 272 -7.42 22.20 -14.32
C ALA A 272 -6.47 23.05 -15.17
N LEU A 273 -5.34 22.49 -15.62
CA LEU A 273 -4.47 23.12 -16.62
C LEU A 273 -5.17 23.23 -17.99
N ASP A 274 -6.17 22.38 -18.26
CA ASP A 274 -6.94 22.29 -19.50
C ASP A 274 -6.08 22.31 -20.78
N PRO A 275 -5.10 21.39 -20.91
CA PRO A 275 -4.15 21.42 -22.02
C PRO A 275 -4.84 20.99 -23.32
N GLN A 276 -4.65 21.79 -24.38
CA GLN A 276 -5.30 21.56 -25.67
C GLN A 276 -4.37 20.82 -26.66
N PRO A 277 -4.94 19.95 -27.53
CA PRO A 277 -4.19 19.36 -28.64
C PRO A 277 -3.47 20.41 -29.48
N GLY A 278 -2.17 20.21 -29.72
CA GLY A 278 -1.30 21.08 -30.51
C GLY A 278 -0.56 22.15 -29.69
N GLU A 279 -0.85 22.29 -28.40
CA GLU A 279 -0.12 23.22 -27.53
C GLU A 279 1.31 22.76 -27.22
N ARG A 280 2.10 23.70 -26.72
CA ARG A 280 3.45 23.46 -26.20
C ARG A 280 3.48 23.75 -24.71
N ILE A 281 3.73 22.74 -23.90
CA ILE A 281 3.61 22.80 -22.43
C ILE A 281 4.94 22.45 -21.76
N LEU A 282 5.26 23.13 -20.67
CA LEU A 282 6.45 22.87 -19.84
C LEU A 282 6.03 22.32 -18.47
N ASP A 283 6.45 21.10 -18.14
CA ASP A 283 6.40 20.54 -16.79
C ASP A 283 7.80 20.61 -16.17
N MET A 284 8.04 21.63 -15.35
CA MET A 284 9.37 21.93 -14.78
C MET A 284 9.85 20.93 -13.73
N CYS A 285 8.95 20.14 -13.15
CA CYS A 285 9.19 19.21 -12.05
C CYS A 285 8.51 17.86 -12.32
N ALA A 286 8.80 17.30 -13.48
CA ALA A 286 8.01 16.25 -14.10
C ALA A 286 8.10 14.89 -13.40
N ALA A 287 9.26 14.53 -12.85
CA ALA A 287 9.49 13.15 -12.43
C ALA A 287 8.62 12.74 -11.22
N PRO A 288 8.05 11.51 -11.23
CA PRO A 288 8.29 10.42 -12.18
C PRO A 288 7.40 10.43 -13.44
N GLY A 289 6.65 11.49 -13.72
CA GLY A 289 5.91 11.67 -14.99
C GLY A 289 4.39 11.56 -14.85
N GLY A 290 3.85 11.45 -13.64
CA GLY A 290 2.42 11.22 -13.43
C GLY A 290 1.52 12.36 -13.95
N LYS A 291 1.94 13.62 -13.82
CA LYS A 291 1.19 14.78 -14.38
C LYS A 291 1.52 14.98 -15.85
N THR A 292 2.79 14.86 -16.22
CA THR A 292 3.27 14.93 -17.61
C THR A 292 2.49 13.98 -18.52
N THR A 293 2.35 12.70 -18.14
CA THR A 293 1.57 11.71 -18.90
C THR A 293 0.07 11.98 -18.85
N ALA A 294 -0.45 12.59 -17.79
CA ALA A 294 -1.85 13.03 -17.75
C ALA A 294 -2.12 14.17 -18.74
N ILE A 295 -1.20 15.13 -18.84
CA ILE A 295 -1.23 16.21 -19.83
C ILE A 295 -1.20 15.63 -21.24
N ALA A 296 -0.27 14.70 -21.53
CA ALA A 296 -0.18 14.04 -22.84
C ALA A 296 -1.50 13.36 -23.24
N ILE A 297 -2.14 12.66 -22.31
CA ILE A 297 -3.43 12.01 -22.53
C ILE A 297 -4.55 13.02 -22.81
N LEU A 298 -4.61 14.13 -22.07
CA LEU A 298 -5.60 15.20 -22.29
C LEU A 298 -5.39 15.90 -23.65
N MET A 299 -4.14 16.10 -24.05
CA MET A 299 -3.77 16.63 -25.37
C MET A 299 -3.95 15.61 -26.52
N LYS A 300 -4.42 14.40 -26.21
CA LYS A 300 -4.56 13.29 -27.17
C LYS A 300 -3.25 12.95 -27.90
N ASP A 301 -2.12 13.14 -27.21
CA ASP A 301 -0.77 12.96 -27.75
C ASP A 301 -0.51 13.81 -29.01
N GLN A 302 -1.07 15.03 -29.05
CA GLN A 302 -0.86 16.01 -30.11
C GLN A 302 -0.31 17.30 -29.49
N GLY A 303 0.87 17.73 -29.93
CA GLY A 303 1.58 18.91 -29.41
C GLY A 303 2.97 18.55 -28.90
N GLU A 304 3.52 19.36 -27.98
CA GLU A 304 4.83 19.14 -27.40
C GLU A 304 4.79 19.36 -25.88
N ILE A 305 5.34 18.41 -25.13
CA ILE A 305 5.50 18.54 -23.67
C ILE A 305 6.99 18.47 -23.35
N ILE A 306 7.50 19.55 -22.78
CA ILE A 306 8.86 19.62 -22.25
C ILE A 306 8.81 19.19 -20.79
N ALA A 307 9.36 18.02 -20.49
CA ALA A 307 9.41 17.47 -19.14
C ALA A 307 10.82 17.66 -18.57
N ALA A 308 10.96 18.46 -17.52
CA ALA A 308 12.22 18.72 -16.85
C ALA A 308 12.18 18.25 -15.39
N ASP A 309 13.33 17.84 -14.86
CA ASP A 309 13.53 17.64 -13.43
C ASP A 309 15.00 17.94 -13.10
N ARG A 310 15.26 18.46 -11.90
CA ARG A 310 16.61 18.80 -11.46
C ARG A 310 17.51 17.56 -11.32
N SER A 311 16.94 16.41 -10.97
CA SER A 311 17.71 15.21 -10.65
C SER A 311 17.84 14.30 -11.86
N HIS A 312 19.07 14.05 -12.32
CA HIS A 312 19.34 13.14 -13.44
C HIS A 312 18.69 11.76 -13.24
N ASN A 313 18.83 11.15 -12.06
CA ASN A 313 18.22 9.85 -11.74
C ASN A 313 16.69 9.88 -11.82
N LYS A 314 16.06 11.03 -11.58
CA LYS A 314 14.62 11.19 -11.66
C LYS A 314 14.15 11.36 -13.09
N VAL A 315 14.94 12.06 -13.92
CA VAL A 315 14.70 12.16 -15.36
C VAL A 315 14.74 10.78 -16.02
N LEU A 316 15.65 9.89 -15.61
CA LEU A 316 15.69 8.51 -16.12
C LEU A 316 14.38 7.73 -15.86
N LEU A 317 13.64 8.07 -14.79
CA LEU A 317 12.34 7.44 -14.50
C LEU A 317 11.23 7.91 -15.45
N LEU A 318 11.35 9.08 -16.07
CA LEU A 318 10.37 9.58 -17.05
C LEU A 318 10.31 8.68 -18.29
N ASN A 319 11.47 8.18 -18.74
CA ASN A 319 11.56 7.27 -19.88
C ASN A 319 10.90 5.90 -19.62
N LEU A 320 10.68 5.55 -18.34
CA LEU A 320 10.03 4.31 -17.93
C LEU A 320 8.50 4.47 -17.74
N ALA A 321 7.99 5.69 -17.71
CA ALA A 321 6.57 5.96 -17.51
C ALA A 321 5.69 5.72 -18.76
N GLY A 322 6.29 5.20 -19.84
CA GLY A 322 5.60 4.81 -21.08
C GLY A 322 5.11 6.02 -21.87
N ALA A 323 6.01 6.62 -22.65
CA ALA A 323 5.65 7.17 -23.95
C ALA A 323 5.61 6.02 -24.96
#